data_AF-A0A832UKB3-F1
#
_entry.id   AF-A0A832UKB3-F1
#
_cell.length_a   1.000
_cell.length_b   1.000
_cell.length_c   1.000
_cell.angle_alpha   90.00
_cell.angle_beta   90.00
_cell.angle_gamma   90.00
#
_symmetry.space_group_name_H-M   'P 1'
#
loop_
_entity.id
_entity.type
_entity.pdbx_description
1 polymer ?
#
loop_
_entity_poly.entity_id
_entity_poly.type
_entity_poly.pdbx_seq_one_letter_code
_entity_poly.pdbx_strand_id
1 'polypeptide(L)'
;MRFVRWPMMAVMDARQKALSWGYQVFFQEWNVNLPIHFIIHDRGCISTVRVRRIKHAAYRPGDIERSCAGAIREIRRLDLPDGIYRELWVRGPHRAWYRYLVLKNSIEYLEYGDG
;
A
#
# COMPACT_ATOMS: atom_id res chain seq x y z
N MET A 1 -4.62 -25.46 -4.99
CA MET A 1 -3.66 -24.33 -4.81
C MET A 1 -3.66 -23.45 -6.06
N ARG A 2 -4.30 -22.28 -6.02
CA ARG A 2 -4.20 -21.30 -7.12
C ARG A 2 -2.95 -20.43 -6.87
N PHE A 3 -1.88 -20.70 -7.61
CA PHE A 3 -0.73 -19.80 -7.69
C PHE A 3 -1.19 -18.48 -8.31
N VAL A 4 -1.48 -17.49 -7.47
CA VAL A 4 -1.83 -16.16 -7.95
C VAL A 4 -0.52 -15.46 -8.34
N ARG A 5 -0.03 -15.70 -9.56
CA ARG A 5 1.12 -14.99 -10.16
C ARG A 5 0.88 -13.48 -10.30
N TRP A 6 -0.38 -13.04 -10.29
CA TRP A 6 -0.81 -11.69 -10.65
C TRP A 6 -0.65 -10.61 -9.56
N PRO A 7 -0.92 -10.86 -8.26
CA PRO A 7 -0.59 -9.95 -7.16
C PRO A 7 0.90 -9.60 -7.09
N MET A 8 1.76 -10.58 -7.39
CA MET A 8 3.20 -10.42 -7.29
C MET A 8 3.73 -9.34 -8.24
N MET A 9 3.25 -9.30 -9.48
CA MET A 9 3.62 -8.26 -10.44
C MET A 9 3.21 -6.86 -9.98
N ALA A 10 2.02 -6.69 -9.41
CA ALA A 10 1.59 -5.39 -8.89
C ALA A 10 2.45 -4.95 -7.70
N VAL A 11 2.85 -5.89 -6.84
CA VAL A 11 3.78 -5.61 -5.74
C VAL A 11 5.17 -5.24 -6.25
N MET A 12 5.70 -5.96 -7.25
CA MET A 12 6.98 -5.63 -7.89
C MET A 12 6.95 -4.25 -8.55
N ASP A 13 5.90 -3.94 -9.31
CA ASP A 13 5.70 -2.62 -9.92
C ASP A 13 5.62 -1.50 -8.86
N ALA A 14 4.94 -1.76 -7.74
CA ALA A 14 4.85 -0.80 -6.64
C ALA A 14 6.21 -0.53 -6.01
N ARG A 15 7.03 -1.59 -5.81
CA ARG A 15 8.40 -1.47 -5.29
C ARG A 15 9.28 -0.66 -6.24
N GLN A 16 9.25 -0.97 -7.53
CA GLN A 16 10.02 -0.22 -8.53
C GLN A 16 9.58 1.25 -8.56
N LYS A 17 8.28 1.51 -8.40
CA LYS A 17 7.77 2.89 -8.30
C LYS A 17 8.26 3.60 -7.04
N ALA A 18 8.22 2.93 -5.88
CA ALA A 18 8.75 3.47 -4.63
C ALA A 18 10.22 3.87 -4.76
N LEU A 19 11.05 3.01 -5.36
CA LEU A 19 12.45 3.33 -5.66
C LEU A 19 12.59 4.53 -6.60
N SER A 20 11.75 4.61 -7.65
CA SER A 20 11.76 5.77 -8.57
C SER A 20 11.33 7.08 -7.92
N TRP A 21 10.60 7.02 -6.81
CA TRP A 21 10.23 8.16 -5.99
C TRP A 21 11.28 8.51 -4.92
N GLY A 22 12.40 7.78 -4.88
CA GLY A 22 13.49 8.02 -3.93
C GLY A 22 13.31 7.32 -2.57
N TYR A 23 12.30 6.46 -2.42
CA TYR A 23 12.10 5.72 -1.18
C TYR A 23 13.10 4.58 -1.02
N GLN A 24 13.57 4.39 0.20
CA GLN A 24 14.27 3.15 0.57
C GLN A 24 13.22 2.06 0.81
N VAL A 25 13.39 0.89 0.20
CA VAL A 25 12.41 -0.21 0.25
C VAL A 25 13.01 -1.40 0.99
N PHE A 26 12.34 -1.84 2.06
CA PHE A 26 12.71 -3.04 2.83
C PHE A 26 11.72 -4.17 2.58
N PHE A 27 12.25 -5.38 2.51
CA PHE A 27 11.49 -6.57 2.13
C PHE A 27 11.03 -7.33 3.36
N GLN A 28 9.84 -7.90 3.23
CA GLN A 28 9.42 -8.98 4.11
C GLN A 28 9.91 -10.30 3.54
N GLU A 29 10.46 -11.17 4.39
CA GLU A 29 10.74 -12.55 4.00
C GLU A 29 9.43 -13.30 3.70
N TRP A 30 9.46 -14.14 2.66
CA TRP A 30 8.28 -14.80 2.09
C TRP A 30 7.55 -15.78 3.03
N ASN A 31 8.14 -16.09 4.19
CA ASN A 31 7.60 -17.06 5.16
C ASN A 31 6.80 -16.42 6.30
N VAL A 32 6.64 -15.10 6.31
CA VAL A 32 5.87 -14.41 7.34
C VAL A 32 4.54 -13.95 6.75
N ASN A 33 3.42 -14.45 7.30
CA ASN A 33 2.08 -14.08 6.85
C ASN A 33 1.64 -12.75 7.50
N LEU A 34 2.24 -11.63 7.08
CA LEU A 34 1.76 -10.30 7.49
C LEU A 34 0.86 -9.71 6.40
N PRO A 35 -0.13 -8.89 6.79
CA PRO A 35 -0.97 -8.15 5.86
C PRO A 35 -0.25 -6.96 5.18
N ILE A 36 1.07 -7.01 5.04
CA ILE A 36 1.90 -6.01 4.37
C ILE A 36 2.68 -6.68 3.23
N HIS A 37 3.22 -5.90 2.28
CA HIS A 37 4.01 -6.43 1.17
C HIS A 37 5.45 -5.93 1.14
N PHE A 38 5.69 -4.75 1.68
CA PHE A 38 7.01 -4.14 1.87
C PHE A 38 6.90 -2.97 2.85
N ILE A 39 8.05 -2.48 3.28
CA ILE A 39 8.19 -1.27 4.10
C ILE A 39 8.93 -0.23 3.25
N ILE A 40 8.54 1.04 3.38
CA ILE A 40 9.27 2.16 2.81
C ILE A 40 9.79 3.07 3.91
N HIS A 41 10.94 3.69 3.66
CA HIS A 41 11.47 4.77 4.46
C HIS A 41 11.71 5.99 3.57
N ASP A 42 11.20 7.14 4.02
CA ASP A 42 11.30 8.42 3.34
C ASP A 42 11.53 9.53 4.35
N ARG A 43 12.65 10.26 4.23
CA ARG A 43 12.97 11.45 5.05
C ARG A 43 12.73 11.29 6.57
N GLY A 44 13.00 10.10 7.13
CA GLY A 44 12.81 9.82 8.56
C GLY A 44 11.43 9.22 8.92
N CYS A 45 10.51 9.11 7.96
CA CYS A 45 9.21 8.45 8.12
C CYS A 45 9.27 7.01 7.62
N ILE A 46 8.72 6.08 8.40
CA ILE A 46 8.61 4.66 8.02
C ILE A 46 7.14 4.34 7.75
N SER A 47 6.84 3.78 6.59
CA SER A 47 5.49 3.31 6.25
C SER A 47 5.50 1.82 5.91
N THR A 48 4.58 1.07 6.49
CA THR A 48 4.22 -0.27 6.01
C THR A 48 3.28 -0.15 4.81
N VAL A 49 3.51 -0.93 3.75
CA VAL A 49 2.75 -0.81 2.50
C VAL A 49 2.00 -2.10 2.18
N ARG A 50 0.67 -1.98 2.02
CA ARG A 50 -0.19 -3.01 1.43
C ARG A 50 -0.58 -2.58 0.02
N VAL A 51 -0.52 -3.51 -0.93
CA VAL A 51 -0.79 -3.24 -2.34
C VAL A 51 -2.09 -3.91 -2.74
N ARG A 52 -2.97 -3.17 -3.41
CA ARG A 52 -4.19 -3.70 -4.01
C ARG A 52 -4.29 -3.27 -5.46
N ARG A 53 -4.97 -4.10 -6.26
CA ARG A 53 -5.38 -3.73 -7.61
C ARG A 53 -6.89 -3.71 -7.64
N ILE A 54 -7.47 -2.61 -8.08
CA ILE A 54 -8.91 -2.52 -8.31
C ILE A 54 -9.17 -2.34 -9.80
N LYS A 55 -10.30 -2.86 -10.28
CA LYS A 55 -10.69 -2.81 -11.69
C LYS A 55 -11.55 -1.58 -12.02
N HIS A 56 -12.20 -0.99 -11.02
CA HIS A 56 -13.15 0.11 -11.21
C HIS A 56 -12.47 1.49 -11.13
N ALA A 57 -13.09 2.50 -11.74
CA ALA A 57 -12.49 3.81 -11.95
C ALA A 57 -12.67 4.81 -10.78
N ALA A 58 -13.22 4.38 -9.65
CA ALA A 58 -13.48 5.26 -8.50
C ALA A 58 -12.34 5.17 -7.47
N TYR A 59 -11.63 6.29 -7.29
CA TYR A 59 -10.44 6.41 -6.43
C TYR A 59 -10.62 7.44 -5.29
N ARG A 60 -11.86 7.84 -4.98
CA ARG A 60 -12.07 8.68 -3.81
C ARG A 60 -11.88 7.83 -2.55
N PRO A 61 -11.41 8.41 -1.42
CA PRO A 61 -11.19 7.66 -0.18
C PRO A 61 -12.36 6.73 0.20
N GLY A 62 -13.60 7.23 0.18
CA GLY A 62 -14.78 6.41 0.52
C GLY A 62 -15.05 5.23 -0.44
N ASP A 63 -14.71 5.36 -1.73
CA ASP A 63 -14.83 4.27 -2.71
C ASP A 63 -13.77 3.19 -2.45
N ILE A 64 -12.56 3.62 -2.09
CA ILE A 64 -11.45 2.74 -1.77
C ILE A 64 -11.66 2.05 -0.42
N GLU A 65 -12.18 2.74 0.59
CA GLU A 65 -12.53 2.14 1.88
C GLU A 65 -13.50 0.98 1.69
N ARG A 66 -14.54 1.15 0.85
CA ARG A 66 -15.47 0.06 0.53
C ARG A 66 -14.80 -1.05 -0.28
N SER A 67 -14.09 -0.69 -1.35
CA SER A 67 -13.50 -1.67 -2.27
C SER A 67 -12.35 -2.48 -1.65
N CYS A 68 -11.66 -1.93 -0.67
CA CYS A 68 -10.50 -2.52 0.00
C CYS A 68 -10.74 -2.78 1.49
N ALA A 69 -12.00 -2.81 1.95
CA ALA A 69 -12.37 -2.91 3.37
C ALA A 69 -11.65 -4.05 4.12
N GLY A 70 -11.54 -5.22 3.50
CA GLY A 70 -10.82 -6.36 4.09
C GLY A 70 -9.33 -6.07 4.31
N ALA A 71 -8.65 -5.56 3.29
CA ALA A 71 -7.23 -5.22 3.38
C ALA A 71 -6.97 -4.09 4.39
N ILE A 72 -7.85 -3.08 4.44
CA ILE A 72 -7.77 -1.97 5.40
C ILE A 72 -7.95 -2.48 6.83
N ARG A 73 -8.93 -3.36 7.05
CA ARG A 73 -9.13 -3.99 8.37
C ARG A 73 -7.94 -4.82 8.80
N GLU A 74 -7.33 -5.56 7.88
CA GLU A 74 -6.13 -6.36 8.16
C GLU A 74 -4.95 -5.49 8.61
N ILE A 75 -4.62 -4.43 7.86
CA ILE A 75 -3.48 -3.57 8.24
C ILE A 75 -3.77 -2.72 9.48
N ARG A 76 -5.02 -2.32 9.74
CA ARG A 76 -5.41 -1.63 10.99
C ARG A 76 -5.20 -2.48 12.24
N ARG A 77 -5.21 -3.81 12.11
CA ARG A 77 -4.96 -4.74 13.23
C ARG A 77 -3.48 -4.93 13.54
N LEU A 78 -2.58 -4.43 12.70
CA LEU A 78 -1.16 -4.45 13.00
C LEU A 78 -0.90 -3.55 14.21
N ASP A 79 -0.35 -4.14 15.26
CA ASP A 79 0.23 -3.39 16.36
C ASP A 79 1.60 -2.88 15.89
N LEU A 80 1.68 -1.57 15.61
CA LEU A 80 2.89 -0.94 15.11
C LEU A 80 3.30 0.14 16.11
N PRO A 81 4.60 0.30 16.38
CA PRO A 81 5.13 1.42 17.14
C PRO A 81 4.66 2.77 16.62
N ASP A 82 4.59 3.75 17.51
CA ASP A 82 4.36 5.13 17.14
C ASP A 82 5.41 5.62 16.12
N GLY A 83 4.99 6.44 15.17
CA GLY A 83 5.84 6.91 14.07
C GLY A 83 5.97 5.95 12.89
N ILE A 84 5.34 4.76 12.94
CA ILE A 84 5.19 3.87 11.78
C ILE A 84 3.79 3.99 11.17
N TYR A 85 3.75 4.42 9.91
CA TYR A 85 2.51 4.63 9.18
C TYR A 85 2.05 3.37 8.46
N ARG A 86 0.75 3.34 8.13
CA ARG A 86 0.12 2.27 7.34
C ARG A 86 -0.32 2.88 6.03
N GLU A 87 0.21 2.41 4.92
CA GLU A 87 -0.19 2.87 3.59
C GLU A 87 -0.86 1.75 2.80
N LEU A 88 -1.94 2.12 2.12
CA LEU A 88 -2.59 1.32 1.10
C LEU A 88 -2.27 1.90 -0.27
N TRP A 89 -1.59 1.12 -1.11
CA TRP A 89 -1.24 1.51 -2.48
C TRP A 89 -2.16 0.77 -3.45
N VAL A 90 -2.93 1.53 -4.21
CA VAL A 90 -3.92 1.01 -5.15
C VAL A 90 -3.46 1.22 -6.58
N ARG A 91 -3.37 0.13 -7.32
CA ARG A 91 -3.11 0.13 -8.75
C ARG A 91 -4.41 0.39 -9.52
N GLY A 92 -4.50 1.53 -10.19
CA GLY A 92 -5.63 1.88 -11.06
C GLY A 92 -5.38 1.66 -12.57
N PRO A 93 -6.33 2.06 -13.43
CA PRO A 93 -6.18 2.13 -14.87
C PRO A 93 -4.92 2.87 -15.31
N HIS A 94 -4.49 2.61 -16.54
CA HIS A 94 -3.33 3.26 -17.17
C HIS A 94 -2.06 3.23 -16.34
N ARG A 95 -1.90 2.21 -15.48
CA ARG A 95 -0.71 2.10 -14.65
C ARG A 95 -0.50 3.35 -13.76
N ALA A 96 -1.58 3.92 -13.22
CA ALA A 96 -1.52 4.92 -12.15
C ALA A 96 -1.44 4.28 -10.75
N TRP A 97 -0.81 4.98 -9.79
CA TRP A 97 -0.63 4.52 -8.40
C TRP A 97 -1.28 5.50 -7.42
N TYR A 98 -2.37 5.11 -6.79
CA TYR A 98 -3.05 5.92 -5.78
C TYR A 98 -2.61 5.47 -4.39
N ARG A 99 -2.21 6.40 -3.54
CA ARG A 99 -1.71 6.11 -2.21
C ARG A 99 -2.66 6.65 -1.16
N TYR A 100 -2.86 5.88 -0.11
CA TYR A 100 -3.72 6.27 0.99
C TYR A 100 -3.03 5.99 2.31
N LEU A 101 -3.04 6.97 3.20
CA LEU A 101 -2.71 6.78 4.60
C LEU A 101 -3.89 6.11 5.29
N VAL A 102 -3.64 5.03 6.02
CA VAL A 102 -4.67 4.29 6.74
C VAL A 102 -4.60 4.63 8.22
N LEU A 103 -5.55 5.45 8.65
CA LEU A 103 -5.75 5.84 10.03
C LEU A 103 -6.65 4.84 10.74
N LYS A 104 -6.84 5.04 12.06
CA LYS A 104 -7.66 4.15 12.91
C LYS A 104 -9.08 3.97 12.36
N ASN A 105 -9.71 5.08 11.92
CA ASN A 105 -11.13 5.10 11.55
C ASN A 105 -11.41 5.58 10.12
N SER A 106 -10.39 6.06 9.41
CA SER A 106 -10.51 6.63 8.06
C SER A 106 -9.30 6.24 7.19
N ILE A 107 -9.36 6.61 5.91
CA ILE A 107 -8.18 6.71 5.08
C ILE A 107 -8.11 8.10 4.47
N GLU A 108 -6.90 8.57 4.23
CA GLU A 108 -6.63 9.86 3.60
C GLU A 108 -5.84 9.63 2.32
N TYR A 109 -6.16 10.36 1.25
CA TYR A 109 -5.39 10.29 0.02
C TYR A 109 -4.06 11.01 0.22
N LEU A 110 -2.96 10.35 -0.15
CA LEU A 110 -1.62 10.96 -0.17
C LEU A 110 -1.41 11.55 -1.56
N GLU A 111 -1.44 12.87 -1.64
CA GLU A 111 -1.07 13.59 -2.86
C GLU A 111 0.38 13.28 -3.23
N TYR A 112 0.67 13.27 -4.53
CA TYR A 112 2.05 13.19 -4.97
C TYR A 112 2.76 14.44 -4.46
N GLY A 113 3.80 14.26 -3.64
CA GLY A 113 4.75 15.33 -3.43
C GLY A 113 5.42 15.60 -4.77
N ASP A 114 5.06 16.71 -5.41
CA ASP A 114 5.82 17.27 -6.51
C ASP A 114 7.24 17.55 -5.97
N GLY A 115 8.19 16.78 -6.47
CA GLY A 115 9.61 17.10 -6.44
C GLY A 115 10.04 17.40 -7.86
#